data_AF-A0A964YNU9-F1
#
_entry.id   AF-A0A964YNU9-F1
#
_cell.length_a   1.000
_cell.length_b   1.000
_cell.length_c   1.000
_cell.angle_alpha   90.00
_cell.angle_beta   90.00
_cell.angle_gamma   90.00
#
_symmetry.space_group_name_H-M   'P 1'
#
loop_
_entity.id
_entity.type
_entity.pdbx_description
1 polymer ?
#
loop_
_entity_poly.entity_id
_entity_poly.type
_entity_poly.pdbx_seq_one_letter_code
_entity_poly.pdbx_strand_id
1 'polypeptide(L)' 'ENFYVHQIEDRISDLQFLSATQRYEKLLAQYPSISQRISLGHIASYLNITQETLSRIRGGK' A
#
# COMPACT_ATOMS: atom_id res chain seq x y z
N GLU A 1 -9.52 11.27 -20.40
CA GLU A 1 -8.07 11.09 -20.67
C GLU A 1 -7.17 11.21 -19.43
N ASN A 2 -7.42 12.08 -18.44
CA ASN A 2 -6.44 12.35 -17.36
C ASN A 2 -6.44 11.41 -16.13
N PHE A 3 -7.27 10.36 -16.10
CA PHE A 3 -7.43 9.53 -14.91
C PHE A 3 -6.12 8.83 -14.47
N TYR A 4 -5.34 8.33 -15.44
CA TYR A 4 -4.06 7.66 -15.15
C TYR A 4 -3.02 8.61 -14.55
N VAL A 5 -2.97 9.86 -15.01
CA VAL A 5 -2.03 10.87 -14.50
C VAL A 5 -2.35 11.17 -13.04
N HIS A 6 -3.62 11.39 -12.71
CA HIS A 6 -4.05 11.63 -11.33
C HIS A 6 -3.75 10.45 -10.39
N GLN A 7 -3.91 9.20 -10.85
CA GLN A 7 -3.55 8.04 -10.04
C GLN A 7 -2.05 7.96 -9.74
N ILE A 8 -1.20 8.37 -10.68
CA ILE A 8 0.25 8.43 -10.46
C ILE A 8 0.59 9.55 -9.48
N GLU A 9 -0.02 10.73 -9.62
CA GLU A 9 0.17 11.87 -8.71
C GLU A 9 -0.22 11.49 -7.27
N ASP A 10 -1.40 10.90 -7.07
CA ASP A 10 -1.87 10.43 -5.77
C ASP A 10 -0.90 9.42 -5.15
N ARG A 11 -0.39 8.49 -5.97
CA ARG A 11 0.56 7.47 -5.53
C ARG A 11 1.91 8.09 -5.13
N ILE A 12 2.40 9.09 -5.87
CA ILE A 12 3.62 9.81 -5.52
C ILE A 12 3.42 10.58 -4.21
N SER A 13 2.29 11.26 -4.06
CA SER A 13 1.92 11.98 -2.84
C SER A 13 1.89 11.04 -1.63
N ASP A 14 1.26 9.86 -1.78
CA ASP A 14 1.24 8.85 -0.72
C ASP A 14 2.65 8.41 -0.32
N LEU A 15 3.55 8.20 -1.30
CA LEU A 15 4.94 7.83 -1.01
C LEU A 15 5.71 8.94 -0.27
N GLN A 16 5.39 10.20 -0.51
CA GLN A 16 6.06 11.36 0.10
C GLN A 16 5.54 11.65 1.51
N PHE A 17 4.23 11.55 1.73
CA PHE A 17 3.59 12.08 2.94
C PHE A 17 3.05 11.00 3.89
N LEU A 18 2.87 9.76 3.43
CA LEU A 18 2.32 8.69 4.27
C LEU A 18 3.39 7.68 4.70
N SER A 19 3.31 7.32 5.98
CA SER A 19 4.06 6.19 6.53
C SER A 19 3.66 4.87 5.87
N ALA A 20 4.49 3.84 6.02
CA ALA A 20 4.20 2.50 5.52
C ALA A 20 2.86 1.94 6.05
N THR A 21 2.55 2.19 7.33
CA THR A 21 1.28 1.80 7.96
C THR A 21 0.10 2.51 7.32
N GLN A 22 0.17 3.84 7.18
CA GLN A 22 -0.91 4.62 6.56
C GLN A 22 -1.16 4.22 5.11
N ARG A 23 -0.10 3.94 4.33
CA ARG A 23 -0.24 3.44 2.95
C ARG A 23 -0.91 2.06 2.91
N TYR A 24 -0.59 1.18 3.86
CA TYR A 24 -1.26 -0.11 3.98
C TYR A 24 -2.74 0.02 4.35
N GLU A 25 -3.07 0.87 5.32
CA GLU A 25 -4.45 1.13 5.73
C GLU A 25 -5.28 1.74 4.60
N LYS A 26 -4.72 2.72 3.87
CA LYS A 26 -5.34 3.31 2.68
C LYS A 26 -5.61 2.25 1.61
N LEU A 27 -4.66 1.34 1.39
CA LEU A 27 -4.83 0.22 0.45
C LEU A 27 -5.98 -0.71 0.86
N LEU A 28 -6.10 -1.04 2.16
CA LEU A 28 -7.20 -1.86 2.66
C LEU A 28 -8.54 -1.14 2.58
N ALA A 29 -8.58 0.17 2.82
CA ALA A 29 -9.81 0.96 2.68
C ALA A 29 -10.29 0.99 1.21
N GLN A 30 -9.37 1.11 0.26
CA GLN A 30 -9.70 1.13 -1.17
C GLN A 30 -10.03 -0.26 -1.72
N TYR A 31 -9.35 -1.31 -1.23
CA TYR A 31 -9.54 -2.69 -1.66
C TYR A 31 -9.60 -3.65 -0.46
N PRO A 32 -10.76 -3.75 0.23
CA PRO A 32 -10.88 -4.50 1.49
C PRO A 32 -10.47 -5.98 1.40
N SER A 33 -10.66 -6.62 0.25
CA SER A 33 -10.33 -8.04 0.04
C SER A 33 -8.92 -8.30 -0.48
N ILE A 34 -8.07 -7.28 -0.68
CA ILE A 34 -6.79 -7.44 -1.38
C ILE A 34 -5.82 -8.37 -0.65
N SER A 35 -5.85 -8.33 0.68
CA SER A 35 -5.00 -9.15 1.55
C SER A 35 -5.28 -10.65 1.46
N GLN A 36 -6.46 -11.04 0.96
CA GLN A 36 -6.86 -12.43 0.76
C GLN A 36 -6.56 -12.94 -0.66
N ARG A 37 -6.36 -12.01 -1.61
CA ARG A 37 -6.23 -12.33 -3.04
C ARG A 37 -4.80 -12.25 -3.54
N ILE A 38 -3.97 -11.41 -2.91
CA ILE A 38 -2.62 -11.12 -3.36
C ILE A 38 -1.63 -11.56 -2.28
N SER A 39 -0.49 -12.11 -2.71
CA SER A 39 0.58 -12.52 -1.81
C SER A 39 1.13 -11.33 -1.02
N LEU A 40 1.61 -11.59 0.20
CA LEU A 40 2.18 -10.56 1.06
C LEU A 40 3.37 -9.83 0.40
N GLY A 41 4.21 -10.57 -0.34
CA GLY A 41 5.35 -10.01 -1.06
C GLY A 41 4.94 -8.99 -2.12
N HIS A 42 3.94 -9.30 -2.94
CA HIS A 42 3.45 -8.35 -3.94
C HIS A 42 2.81 -7.10 -3.32
N ILE A 43 2.07 -7.25 -2.22
CA ILE A 43 1.54 -6.10 -1.48
C ILE A 43 2.69 -5.25 -0.93
N ALA A 44 3.75 -5.86 -0.39
CA ALA A 44 4.91 -5.14 0.11
C ALA A 44 5.64 -4.38 -1.00
N SER A 45 5.88 -5.01 -2.16
CA SER A 45 6.46 -4.36 -3.34
C SER A 45 5.60 -3.18 -3.82
N TYR A 46 4.27 -3.35 -3.85
CA TYR A 46 3.35 -2.28 -4.20
C TYR A 46 3.43 -1.10 -3.21
N LEU A 47 3.57 -1.41 -1.93
CA LEU A 47 3.73 -0.41 -0.87
C LEU A 47 5.18 0.05 -0.70
N ASN A 48 6.09 -0.26 -1.61
CA ASN A 48 7.50 0.17 -1.56
C ASN A 48 8.15 -0.05 -0.18
N ILE A 49 7.95 -1.25 0.38
CA ILE A 49 8.53 -1.72 1.65
C ILE A 49 8.90 -3.20 1.52
N THR A 50 9.69 -3.70 2.46
CA THR A 50 10.01 -5.13 2.51
C THR A 50 8.83 -5.95 3.02
N GLN A 51 8.77 -7.23 2.66
CA GLN A 51 7.73 -8.14 3.13
C GLN A 51 7.75 -8.30 4.65
N GLU A 52 8.93 -8.27 5.28
CA GLU A 52 9.09 -8.30 6.73
C GLU A 52 8.51 -7.05 7.40
N THR A 53 8.70 -5.89 6.77
CA THR A 53 8.13 -4.63 7.26
C THR A 53 6.61 -4.67 7.22
N LEU A 54 6.03 -5.16 6.13
CA LEU A 54 4.59 -5.35 6.03
C LEU A 54 4.07 -6.40 7.03
N SER A 55 4.84 -7.47 7.27
CA SER A 55 4.51 -8.48 8.27
C SER A 55 4.43 -7.89 9.68
N ARG A 56 5.38 -7.01 10.05
CA ARG A 56 5.35 -6.27 11.34
C ARG A 56 4.13 -5.38 11.46
N ILE A 57 3.83 -4.58 10.43
CA ILE A 57 2.64 -3.70 10.39
C ILE A 57 1.36 -4.50 10.64
N ARG A 58 1.20 -5.66 9.99
CA ARG A 58 0.02 -6.54 10.18
C ARG A 58 -0.05 -7.19 11.56
N GLY A 59 1.11 -7.42 12.19
CA GLY A 59 1.21 -8.05 13.50
C GLY A 59 0.90 -7.11 14.67
N GLY A 60 0.69 -5.80 14.43
CA GLY A 60 0.42 -4.82 15.47
C GLY A 60 1.56 -4.67 16.49
N LYS A 61 2.79 -4.99 16.09
CA LYS A 61 4.01 -4.90 16.92
C LYS A 61 4.96 -3.83 16.40
#